data_AF-A0AAD4N9W0-F1
#
_entry.id   AF-A0AAD4N9W0-F1
#
_cell.length_a   1.000
_cell.length_b   1.000
_cell.length_c   1.000
_cell.angle_alpha   90.00
_cell.angle_beta   90.00
_cell.angle_gamma   90.00
#
_symmetry.space_group_name_H-M   'P 1'
#
loop_
_entity.id
_entity.type
_entity.pdbx_description
1 polymer ?
#
loop_
_entity_poly.entity_id
_entity_poly.type
_entity_poly.pdbx_seq_one_letter_code
_entity_poly.pdbx_strand_id
1 'polypeptide(L)'
;MSSFGDTTSPFTGQCRKCTFEDEAAVMLCSRELISEHYELNTNAENGTEHQFSMDLAKVGKICGKYENFVECARNVSVSRKCRSRSLPNLVSLWEFVCADDFRKQVGDEQSCYKAMARDPSVKRCVGNNTVDISQVRHNGGDQFCQSAQSTLECYKEFDHLEKCIQAVKLERNLYEFLIQNFSSSSTAEEGSPSCEFIEIDVLMNKFETMKKEKAIGGCDETGACKCIEGYTINNETMKCVDVDECDTGTYECSQKCTNTEGGYKCSCDDQYYSLASPQSNHSCIRSNDSAPVWLIFAHGQSIWNVSDDGKFVELKLAGLEKTAMLDVNVKVRDLLR
;
A
#
# COMPACT_ATOMS: atom_id res chain seq x y z
N MET A 1 7.13 50.24 44.80
CA MET A 1 7.16 48.93 44.11
C MET A 1 5.79 48.78 43.46
N SER A 2 5.59 48.78 42.16
CA SER A 2 6.47 48.69 41.00
C SER A 2 5.77 49.35 39.81
N SER A 3 6.47 50.26 39.14
CA SER A 3 6.05 50.96 37.92
C SER A 3 6.11 50.04 36.71
N PHE A 4 4.99 49.78 36.06
CA PHE A 4 4.98 49.35 34.66
C PHE A 4 4.95 50.60 33.79
N GLY A 5 6.09 50.89 33.16
CA GLY A 5 6.23 51.95 32.17
C GLY A 5 5.50 51.55 30.91
N ASP A 6 4.50 52.35 30.56
CA ASP A 6 3.81 52.37 29.29
C ASP A 6 4.82 52.72 28.20
N THR A 7 5.22 51.75 27.38
CA THR A 7 5.97 51.99 26.14
C THR A 7 5.03 51.71 24.99
N THR A 8 4.42 52.79 24.52
CA THR A 8 3.72 52.87 23.24
C THR A 8 4.69 52.51 22.11
N SER A 9 4.58 51.27 21.59
CA SER A 9 5.21 50.89 20.33
C SER A 9 4.30 51.33 19.17
N PRO A 10 4.78 52.16 18.22
CA PRO A 10 3.97 52.59 17.09
C PRO A 10 4.13 51.58 15.95
N PHE A 11 3.39 50.45 16.01
CA PHE A 11 3.20 49.60 14.83
C PHE A 11 1.89 49.95 14.11
N THR A 12 1.77 51.21 13.70
CA THR A 12 0.96 51.60 12.54
C THR A 12 1.89 51.82 11.34
N GLY A 13 2.74 50.83 11.06
CA GLY A 13 3.58 50.81 9.88
C GLY A 13 2.77 50.40 8.66
N GLN A 14 2.13 51.37 8.00
CA GLN A 14 1.59 51.17 6.66
C GLN A 14 2.74 50.69 5.76
N CYS A 15 2.62 49.49 5.18
CA CYS A 15 3.67 48.94 4.30
C CYS A 15 3.99 49.96 3.20
N ARG A 16 5.23 50.48 3.18
CA ARG A 16 5.73 51.35 2.10
C ARG A 16 5.53 50.63 0.76
N LYS A 17 5.01 51.35 -0.23
CA LYS A 17 4.86 50.82 -1.60
C LYS A 17 6.25 50.45 -2.15
N CYS A 18 6.34 49.30 -2.81
CA CYS A 18 7.57 48.85 -3.46
C CYS A 18 7.97 49.86 -4.54
N THR A 19 9.18 50.39 -4.44
CA THR A 19 9.79 51.29 -5.42
C THR A 19 10.62 50.49 -6.43
N PHE A 20 11.00 51.12 -7.54
CA PHE A 20 11.90 50.51 -8.51
C PHE A 20 13.26 50.15 -7.90
N GLU A 21 13.76 50.95 -6.96
CA GLU A 21 14.99 50.67 -6.22
C GLU A 21 14.86 49.41 -5.36
N ASP A 22 13.70 49.23 -4.71
CA ASP A 22 13.41 48.02 -3.94
C ASP A 22 13.37 46.77 -4.84
N GLU A 23 12.76 46.87 -6.03
CA GLU A 23 12.71 45.77 -7.01
C GLU A 23 14.11 45.42 -7.57
N ALA A 24 14.92 46.43 -7.86
CA ALA A 24 16.33 46.23 -8.27
C ALA A 24 17.15 45.57 -7.16
N ALA A 25 16.94 45.98 -5.91
CA ALA A 25 17.60 45.37 -4.76
C ALA A 25 17.18 43.91 -4.54
N VAL A 26 15.90 43.57 -4.75
CA VAL A 26 15.44 42.17 -4.76
C VAL A 26 16.19 41.36 -5.81
N MET A 27 16.30 41.88 -7.04
CA MET A 27 16.99 41.18 -8.13
C MET A 27 18.46 40.91 -7.78
N LEU A 28 19.17 41.89 -7.21
CA LEU A 28 20.55 41.72 -6.76
C LEU A 28 20.69 40.66 -5.66
N CYS A 29 19.84 40.69 -4.63
CA CYS A 29 19.85 39.69 -3.57
C CYS A 29 19.48 38.28 -4.07
N SER A 30 18.67 38.18 -5.13
CA SER A 30 18.17 36.90 -5.65
C SER A 30 19.14 36.16 -6.57
N ARG A 31 20.25 36.79 -6.97
CA ARG A 31 21.17 36.25 -7.99
C ARG A 31 21.61 34.81 -7.70
N GLU A 32 22.07 34.53 -6.48
CA GLU A 32 22.54 33.20 -6.06
C GLU A 32 21.41 32.17 -6.00
N LEU A 33 20.20 32.61 -5.62
CA LEU A 33 19.02 31.78 -5.54
C LEU A 33 18.49 31.42 -6.94
N ILE A 34 18.48 32.39 -7.86
CA ILE A 34 18.09 32.20 -9.26
C ILE A 34 19.11 31.31 -9.98
N SER A 35 20.41 31.50 -9.75
CA SER A 35 21.45 30.66 -10.34
C SER A 35 21.29 29.20 -9.94
N GLU A 36 21.07 28.92 -8.65
CA GLU A 36 20.85 27.54 -8.19
C GLU A 36 19.53 26.97 -8.73
N HIS A 37 18.46 27.77 -8.75
CA HIS A 37 17.19 27.33 -9.35
C HIS A 37 17.32 27.02 -10.84
N TYR A 38 18.12 27.81 -11.58
CA TYR A 38 18.43 27.56 -12.98
C TYR A 38 19.25 26.27 -13.15
N GLU A 39 20.31 26.07 -12.37
CA GLU A 39 21.13 24.84 -12.40
C GLU A 39 20.31 23.58 -12.09
N LEU A 40 19.34 23.67 -11.17
CA LEU A 40 18.39 22.58 -10.89
C LEU A 40 17.47 22.28 -12.08
N ASN A 41 17.19 23.28 -12.92
CA ASN A 41 16.35 23.13 -14.11
C ASN A 41 17.16 22.77 -15.38
N THR A 42 18.47 23.07 -15.45
CA THR A 42 19.27 22.96 -16.69
C THR A 42 20.32 21.85 -16.73
N ASN A 43 20.60 21.14 -15.64
CA ASN A 43 21.51 19.97 -15.68
C ASN A 43 20.94 18.74 -16.44
N ALA A 44 19.96 18.96 -17.32
CA ALA A 44 19.39 17.99 -18.24
C ALA A 44 20.32 17.60 -19.41
N GLU A 45 21.49 18.22 -19.58
CA GLU A 45 22.34 17.95 -20.75
C GLU A 45 23.28 16.72 -20.61
N ASN A 46 23.44 16.12 -19.42
CA ASN A 46 24.37 14.99 -19.22
C ASN A 46 23.76 13.73 -18.58
N GLY A 47 22.44 13.65 -18.34
CA GLY A 47 21.76 12.41 -17.96
C GLY A 47 22.20 11.75 -16.63
N THR A 48 23.02 12.40 -15.80
CA THR A 48 23.59 11.78 -14.59
C THR A 48 22.94 12.17 -13.27
N GLU A 49 22.22 13.30 -13.19
CA GLU A 49 21.50 13.72 -11.98
C GLU A 49 20.01 13.96 -12.27
N HIS A 50 19.20 13.57 -11.30
CA HIS A 50 17.75 13.38 -11.41
C HIS A 50 17.01 14.66 -11.82
N GLN A 51 16.23 14.55 -12.88
CA GLN A 51 15.33 15.60 -13.37
C GLN A 51 14.02 15.53 -12.57
N PHE A 52 14.13 15.80 -11.27
CA PHE A 52 12.98 16.06 -10.40
C PHE A 52 12.55 17.52 -10.54
N SER A 53 11.27 17.77 -10.28
CA SER A 53 10.88 19.05 -9.72
C SER A 53 11.61 19.18 -8.38
N MET A 54 12.76 19.84 -8.41
CA MET A 54 13.64 20.14 -7.27
C MET A 54 14.17 18.89 -6.53
N ASP A 55 15.47 18.61 -6.68
CA ASP A 55 16.15 17.52 -5.96
C ASP A 55 16.01 17.71 -4.43
N LEU A 56 15.03 17.01 -3.83
CA LEU A 56 14.72 17.11 -2.42
C LEU A 56 15.90 16.68 -1.53
N ALA A 57 16.82 15.86 -2.06
CA ALA A 57 18.04 15.51 -1.34
C ALA A 57 18.98 16.71 -1.12
N LYS A 58 18.85 17.77 -1.93
CA LYS A 58 19.63 19.02 -1.88
C LYS A 58 18.89 20.18 -1.20
N VAL A 59 17.69 19.98 -0.67
CA VAL A 59 16.86 21.03 -0.02
C VAL A 59 17.62 21.83 1.03
N GLY A 60 18.47 21.19 1.84
CA GLY A 60 19.27 21.90 2.84
C GLY A 60 20.20 22.97 2.27
N LYS A 61 20.86 22.69 1.13
CA LYS A 61 21.75 23.64 0.43
C LYS A 61 20.94 24.82 -0.11
N ILE A 62 19.77 24.54 -0.68
CA ILE A 62 18.94 25.56 -1.30
C ILE A 62 18.26 26.43 -0.25
N CYS A 63 17.79 25.87 0.86
CA CYS A 63 17.23 26.65 1.95
C CYS A 63 18.26 27.57 2.61
N GLY A 64 19.53 27.17 2.71
CA GLY A 64 20.60 28.09 3.11
C GLY A 64 20.75 29.28 2.14
N LYS A 65 20.64 29.05 0.83
CA LYS A 65 20.64 30.16 -0.16
C LYS A 65 19.39 31.04 -0.06
N TYR A 66 18.23 30.45 0.22
CA TYR A 66 17.00 31.20 0.42
C TYR A 66 17.05 32.07 1.69
N GLU A 67 17.60 31.54 2.79
CA GLU A 67 17.87 32.29 4.03
C GLU A 67 18.80 33.47 3.76
N ASN A 68 19.89 33.28 3.02
CA ASN A 68 20.79 34.36 2.61
C ASN A 68 20.07 35.44 1.79
N PHE A 69 19.17 35.04 0.87
CA PHE A 69 18.33 35.97 0.13
C PHE A 69 17.42 36.78 1.05
N VAL A 70 16.76 36.12 2.02
CA VAL A 70 15.90 36.77 3.01
C VAL A 70 16.69 37.76 3.86
N GLU A 71 17.90 37.38 4.30
CA GLU A 71 18.79 38.23 5.09
C GLU A 71 19.30 39.43 4.28
N CYS A 72 19.75 39.22 3.05
CA CYS A 72 20.15 40.29 2.13
C CYS A 72 19.02 41.31 1.95
N ALA A 73 17.81 40.84 1.63
CA ALA A 73 16.66 41.70 1.43
C ALA A 73 16.25 42.45 2.71
N ARG A 74 16.44 41.85 3.89
CA ARG A 74 16.23 42.52 5.17
C ARG A 74 17.25 43.64 5.40
N ASN A 75 18.52 43.42 5.06
CA ASN A 75 19.59 44.41 5.21
C ASN A 75 19.40 45.64 4.30
N VAL A 76 18.77 45.47 3.13
CA VAL A 76 18.37 46.58 2.25
C VAL A 76 16.94 47.09 2.52
N SER A 77 16.34 46.72 3.67
CA SER A 77 15.00 47.18 4.11
C SER A 77 13.85 46.85 3.14
N VAL A 78 13.98 45.79 2.34
CA VAL A 78 12.95 45.35 1.40
C VAL A 78 11.90 44.48 2.12
N SER A 79 10.63 44.85 1.99
CA SER A 79 9.52 44.10 2.62
C SER A 79 9.27 42.73 1.95
N ARG A 80 8.70 41.78 2.70
CA ARG A 80 8.23 40.48 2.16
C ARG A 80 7.29 40.68 0.97
N LYS A 81 6.35 41.61 1.07
CA LYS A 81 5.40 41.94 -0.01
C LYS A 81 6.10 42.36 -1.29
N CYS A 82 7.23 43.08 -1.20
CA CYS A 82 8.02 43.46 -2.37
C CYS A 82 8.77 42.27 -2.97
N ARG A 83 9.39 41.42 -2.12
CA ARG A 83 10.03 40.18 -2.58
C ARG A 83 9.06 39.29 -3.38
N SER A 84 7.89 39.02 -2.79
CA SER A 84 6.84 38.21 -3.43
C SER A 84 6.22 38.91 -4.65
N ARG A 85 6.34 40.22 -4.80
CA ARG A 85 5.87 40.91 -6.01
C ARG A 85 6.88 40.81 -7.16
N SER A 86 8.16 40.97 -6.85
CA SER A 86 9.25 40.93 -7.84
C SER A 86 9.54 39.51 -8.31
N LEU A 87 9.41 38.52 -7.43
CA LEU A 87 9.68 37.10 -7.69
C LEU A 87 8.56 36.22 -7.13
N PRO A 88 7.31 36.38 -7.60
CA PRO A 88 6.13 35.75 -6.99
C PRO A 88 6.26 34.24 -6.88
N ASN A 89 6.64 33.59 -7.97
CA ASN A 89 6.67 32.13 -7.99
C ASN A 89 7.88 31.54 -7.28
N LEU A 90 9.02 32.23 -7.38
CA LEU A 90 10.25 31.77 -6.74
C LEU A 90 10.15 31.90 -5.22
N VAL A 91 9.65 33.03 -4.72
CA VAL A 91 9.53 33.27 -3.28
C VAL A 91 8.48 32.35 -2.67
N SER A 92 7.29 32.21 -3.25
CA SER A 92 6.26 31.33 -2.69
C SER A 92 6.69 29.87 -2.66
N LEU A 93 7.38 29.39 -3.70
CA LEU A 93 7.96 28.04 -3.73
C LEU A 93 8.94 27.82 -2.58
N TRP A 94 9.95 28.68 -2.44
CA TRP A 94 10.97 28.50 -1.42
C TRP A 94 10.46 28.79 0.00
N GLU A 95 9.44 29.63 0.17
CA GLU A 95 8.75 29.78 1.46
C GLU A 95 8.07 28.48 1.90
N PHE A 96 7.43 27.75 0.99
CA PHE A 96 6.83 26.44 1.30
C PHE A 96 7.90 25.38 1.59
N VAL A 97 8.87 25.24 0.69
CA VAL A 97 9.92 24.20 0.77
C VAL A 97 10.83 24.39 1.97
N CYS A 98 11.14 25.64 2.32
CA CYS A 98 12.03 25.97 3.43
C CYS A 98 11.28 26.30 4.72
N ALA A 99 9.96 26.08 4.78
CA ALA A 99 9.25 26.07 6.04
C ALA A 99 9.83 24.97 6.95
N ASP A 100 9.99 25.27 8.24
CA ASP A 100 10.67 24.38 9.20
C ASP A 100 10.06 22.96 9.21
N ASP A 101 8.74 22.85 9.11
CA ASP A 101 8.03 21.57 9.11
C ASP A 101 8.32 20.72 7.86
N PHE A 102 8.20 21.30 6.66
CA PHE A 102 8.47 20.57 5.41
C PHE A 102 9.95 20.24 5.28
N ARG A 103 10.83 21.20 5.58
CA ARG A 103 12.28 21.01 5.57
C ARG A 103 12.71 19.89 6.52
N LYS A 104 12.13 19.83 7.71
CA LYS A 104 12.42 18.77 8.68
C LYS A 104 11.94 17.42 8.17
N GLN A 105 10.70 17.32 7.68
CA GLN A 105 10.16 16.07 7.14
C GLN A 105 10.99 15.54 5.96
N VAL A 106 11.45 16.41 5.06
CA VAL A 106 12.37 16.04 3.97
C VAL A 106 13.74 15.61 4.51
N GLY A 107 14.23 16.25 5.57
CA GLY A 107 15.48 15.89 6.26
C GLY A 107 15.40 14.50 6.92
N ASP A 108 14.30 14.19 7.58
CA ASP A 108 14.06 12.88 8.22
C ASP A 108 14.05 11.75 7.17
N GLU A 109 13.57 12.03 5.95
CA GLU A 109 13.48 11.08 4.83
C GLU A 109 14.70 11.12 3.88
N GLN A 110 15.79 11.80 4.25
CA GLN A 110 16.93 12.00 3.35
C GLN A 110 17.66 10.69 2.96
N SER A 111 17.62 9.68 3.81
CA SER A 111 18.12 8.33 3.50
C SER A 111 17.32 7.68 2.36
N CYS A 112 16.01 7.84 2.38
CA CYS A 112 15.08 7.33 1.38
C CYS A 112 15.26 8.00 0.03
N TYR A 113 15.35 9.34 -0.03
CA TYR A 113 15.65 10.04 -1.28
C TYR A 113 16.97 9.60 -1.90
N LYS A 114 18.02 9.40 -1.09
CA LYS A 114 19.31 8.87 -1.58
C LYS A 114 19.22 7.43 -2.06
N ALA A 115 18.42 6.58 -1.41
CA ALA A 115 18.22 5.20 -1.81
C ALA A 115 17.47 5.11 -3.16
N MET A 116 16.35 5.82 -3.29
CA MET A 116 15.58 5.89 -4.52
C MET A 116 16.39 6.47 -5.69
N ALA A 117 17.20 7.51 -5.44
CA ALA A 117 18.07 8.10 -6.44
C ALA A 117 19.16 7.13 -6.97
N ARG A 118 19.67 6.23 -6.12
CA ARG A 118 20.72 5.28 -6.50
C ARG A 118 20.20 4.06 -7.24
N ASP A 119 18.90 3.79 -7.17
CA ASP A 119 18.29 2.65 -7.82
C ASP A 119 18.28 2.83 -9.36
N PRO A 120 18.94 1.95 -10.13
CA PRO A 120 19.06 2.10 -11.59
C PRO A 120 17.73 2.06 -12.32
N SER A 121 16.75 1.32 -11.80
CA SER A 121 15.46 1.12 -12.43
C SER A 121 14.55 2.31 -12.16
N VAL A 122 14.54 2.81 -10.92
CA VAL A 122 13.88 4.09 -10.58
C VAL A 122 14.49 5.22 -11.41
N LYS A 123 15.83 5.30 -11.48
CA LYS A 123 16.53 6.32 -12.26
C LYS A 123 16.12 6.31 -13.74
N ARG A 124 16.01 5.11 -14.34
CA ARG A 124 15.56 4.95 -15.73
C ARG A 124 14.10 5.36 -15.92
N CYS A 125 13.21 4.93 -15.02
CA CYS A 125 11.78 5.22 -15.12
C CYS A 125 11.49 6.72 -14.94
N VAL A 126 12.06 7.33 -13.89
CA VAL A 126 11.90 8.77 -13.63
C VAL A 126 12.55 9.60 -14.74
N GLY A 127 13.72 9.19 -15.24
CA GLY A 127 14.39 9.87 -16.36
C GLY A 127 13.60 9.85 -17.67
N ASN A 128 12.66 8.92 -17.85
CA ASN A 128 11.76 8.89 -19.01
C ASN A 128 10.49 9.73 -18.80
N ASN A 129 10.15 10.08 -17.56
CA ASN A 129 8.88 10.73 -17.16
C ASN A 129 9.11 12.14 -16.56
N THR A 130 10.16 12.82 -17.02
CA THR A 130 10.70 14.04 -16.42
C THR A 130 9.63 15.11 -16.23
N VAL A 131 9.54 15.64 -15.01
CA VAL A 131 8.58 16.68 -14.66
C VAL A 131 9.20 18.06 -14.91
N ASP A 132 8.69 18.77 -15.91
CA ASP A 132 9.11 20.14 -16.22
C ASP A 132 8.16 21.15 -15.56
N ILE A 133 8.65 21.88 -14.54
CA ILE A 133 7.89 22.88 -13.78
C ILE A 133 7.40 24.02 -14.70
N SER A 134 8.08 24.30 -15.82
CA SER A 134 7.64 25.33 -16.75
C SER A 134 6.29 25.00 -17.40
N GLN A 135 5.96 23.70 -17.52
CA GLN A 135 4.71 23.22 -18.13
C GLN A 135 3.47 23.50 -17.27
N VAL A 136 3.65 23.74 -15.96
CA VAL A 136 2.55 24.10 -15.05
C VAL A 136 1.81 25.35 -15.54
N ARG A 137 2.52 26.27 -16.20
CA ARG A 137 1.99 27.57 -16.62
C ARG A 137 1.45 27.59 -18.05
N HIS A 138 1.96 26.72 -18.93
CA HIS A 138 1.70 26.81 -20.38
C HIS A 138 0.60 25.87 -20.88
N ASN A 139 0.42 24.70 -20.27
CA ASN A 139 -0.47 23.64 -20.78
C ASN A 139 -1.62 23.30 -19.82
N GLY A 140 -2.11 24.28 -19.06
CA GLY A 140 -3.26 24.09 -18.16
C GLY A 140 -3.01 23.18 -16.96
N GLY A 141 -1.76 22.78 -16.70
CA GLY A 141 -1.42 21.84 -15.62
C GLY A 141 -1.52 20.37 -16.02
N ASP A 142 -2.28 20.00 -17.06
CA ASP A 142 -2.57 18.60 -17.38
C ASP A 142 -1.32 17.77 -17.74
N GLN A 143 -0.43 18.31 -18.57
CA GLN A 143 0.81 17.60 -18.95
C GLN A 143 1.79 17.46 -17.77
N PHE A 144 1.83 18.47 -16.90
CA PHE A 144 2.59 18.41 -15.66
C PHE A 144 2.03 17.30 -14.75
N CYS A 145 0.71 17.21 -14.63
CA CYS A 145 0.05 16.21 -13.80
C CYS A 145 0.25 14.79 -14.30
N GLN A 146 0.19 14.57 -15.62
CA GLN A 146 0.51 13.28 -16.22
C GLN A 146 1.96 12.88 -15.94
N SER A 147 2.90 13.81 -16.05
CA SER A 147 4.33 13.56 -15.80
C SER A 147 4.62 13.30 -14.32
N ALA A 148 4.02 14.11 -13.43
CA ALA A 148 4.12 13.96 -11.98
C ALA A 148 3.50 12.64 -11.52
N GLN A 149 2.33 12.28 -12.05
CA GLN A 149 1.70 11.00 -11.76
C GLN A 149 2.59 9.85 -12.23
N SER A 150 3.05 9.85 -13.47
CA SER A 150 3.94 8.82 -14.02
C SER A 150 5.23 8.66 -13.21
N THR A 151 5.78 9.77 -12.72
CA THR A 151 6.95 9.76 -11.81
C THR A 151 6.62 9.07 -10.48
N LEU A 152 5.48 9.39 -9.86
CA LEU A 152 5.04 8.70 -8.64
C LEU A 152 4.81 7.20 -8.89
N GLU A 153 4.39 6.82 -10.10
CA GLU A 153 4.22 5.40 -10.46
C GLU A 153 5.54 4.63 -10.58
N CYS A 154 6.64 5.29 -10.92
CA CYS A 154 7.96 4.67 -10.97
C CYS A 154 8.40 4.11 -9.61
N TYR A 155 7.88 4.65 -8.50
CA TYR A 155 8.19 4.14 -7.17
C TYR A 155 7.46 2.82 -6.84
N LYS A 156 6.42 2.43 -7.60
CA LYS A 156 5.59 1.23 -7.34
C LYS A 156 6.30 -0.09 -7.63
N GLU A 157 7.30 -0.12 -8.50
CA GLU A 157 7.93 -1.37 -8.93
C GLU A 157 8.93 -1.95 -7.91
N PHE A 158 9.13 -1.31 -6.75
CA PHE A 158 10.23 -1.62 -5.84
C PHE A 158 9.82 -1.75 -4.37
N ASP A 159 10.66 -2.46 -3.62
CA ASP A 159 10.74 -2.48 -2.15
C ASP A 159 10.77 -1.08 -1.49
N HIS A 160 11.04 -0.03 -2.27
CA HIS A 160 11.15 1.34 -1.77
C HIS A 160 9.80 1.95 -1.43
N LEU A 161 8.69 1.61 -2.11
CA LEU A 161 7.40 2.20 -1.76
C LEU A 161 6.99 1.82 -0.33
N GLU A 162 7.22 0.57 0.07
CA GLU A 162 6.99 0.08 1.43
C GLU A 162 7.92 0.75 2.46
N LYS A 163 9.21 0.93 2.11
CA LYS A 163 10.24 1.46 3.02
C LYS A 163 10.29 2.98 3.10
N CYS A 164 9.89 3.68 2.04
CA CYS A 164 10.09 5.11 1.80
C CYS A 164 8.79 5.83 1.46
N ILE A 165 7.65 5.30 1.91
CA ILE A 165 6.31 5.84 1.63
C ILE A 165 6.16 7.31 2.03
N GLN A 166 6.81 7.74 3.11
CA GLN A 166 6.73 9.11 3.59
C GLN A 166 7.47 10.08 2.67
N ALA A 167 8.64 9.68 2.14
CA ALA A 167 9.34 10.44 1.12
C ALA A 167 8.46 10.66 -0.13
N VAL A 168 7.79 9.61 -0.61
CA VAL A 168 6.87 9.70 -1.76
C VAL A 168 5.66 10.59 -1.46
N LYS A 169 5.11 10.54 -0.23
CA LYS A 169 4.02 11.43 0.23
C LYS A 169 4.44 12.90 0.19
N LEU A 170 5.66 13.22 0.65
CA LEU A 170 6.20 14.57 0.61
C LEU A 170 6.38 15.08 -0.82
N GLU A 171 6.85 14.24 -1.73
CA GLU A 171 7.00 14.58 -3.14
C GLU A 171 5.64 14.85 -3.82
N ARG A 172 4.62 14.02 -3.55
CA ARG A 172 3.24 14.27 -4.01
C ARG A 172 2.71 15.61 -3.50
N ASN A 173 2.90 15.91 -2.21
CA ASN A 173 2.45 17.17 -1.62
C ASN A 173 3.13 18.39 -2.28
N LEU A 174 4.40 18.25 -2.69
CA LEU A 174 5.09 19.29 -3.47
C LEU A 174 4.43 19.48 -4.84
N TYR A 175 4.11 18.41 -5.57
CA TYR A 175 3.42 18.51 -6.86
C TYR A 175 2.04 19.17 -6.74
N GLU A 176 1.26 18.79 -5.72
CA GLU A 176 -0.02 19.44 -5.42
C GLU A 176 0.16 20.94 -5.15
N PHE A 177 1.15 21.33 -4.33
CA PHE A 177 1.46 22.72 -4.07
C PHE A 177 1.82 23.49 -5.35
N LEU A 178 2.64 22.90 -6.23
CA LEU A 178 3.05 23.52 -7.49
C LEU A 178 1.85 23.78 -8.41
N ILE A 179 0.94 22.81 -8.53
CA ILE A 179 -0.28 22.95 -9.35
C ILE A 179 -1.18 24.05 -8.79
N GLN A 180 -1.45 24.03 -7.48
CA GLN A 180 -2.34 25.00 -6.84
C GLN A 180 -1.84 26.44 -6.93
N ASN A 181 -0.52 26.65 -6.85
CA ASN A 181 0.06 27.99 -6.79
C ASN A 181 0.58 28.52 -8.13
N PHE A 182 0.86 27.66 -9.11
CA PHE A 182 1.49 28.06 -10.37
C PHE A 182 0.70 27.75 -11.63
N SER A 183 -0.42 27.02 -11.54
CA SER A 183 -1.34 26.90 -12.67
C SER A 183 -2.00 28.25 -12.93
N SER A 184 -1.82 28.79 -14.13
CA SER A 184 -2.50 30.03 -14.51
C SER A 184 -3.94 29.71 -14.91
N SER A 185 -4.91 29.97 -14.04
CA SER A 185 -6.32 29.99 -14.42
C SER A 185 -6.57 31.17 -15.40
N SER A 186 -6.39 30.94 -16.69
CA SER A 186 -6.71 31.96 -17.70
C SER A 186 -8.14 31.89 -18.21
N THR A 187 -8.94 30.92 -17.79
CA THR A 187 -10.41 30.91 -17.95
C THR A 187 -11.04 30.26 -16.74
N ALA A 188 -11.65 31.07 -15.88
CA ALA A 188 -12.62 30.60 -14.90
C ALA A 188 -13.92 30.24 -15.65
N GLU A 189 -13.88 29.16 -16.43
CA GLU A 189 -15.05 28.29 -16.55
C GLU A 189 -14.92 27.24 -15.44
N GLU A 190 -16.05 26.89 -14.83
CA GLU A 190 -16.13 25.96 -13.69
C GLU A 190 -15.39 24.65 -13.98
N GLY A 191 -14.17 24.55 -13.45
CA GLY A 191 -13.27 23.43 -13.73
C GLY A 191 -11.82 23.86 -13.54
N SER A 192 -11.42 24.14 -12.29
CA SER A 192 -9.99 24.16 -11.93
C SER A 192 -9.34 22.87 -12.45
N PRO A 193 -8.10 22.87 -12.96
CA PRO A 193 -7.38 21.63 -13.22
C PRO A 193 -7.13 20.95 -11.87
N SER A 194 -8.08 20.13 -11.42
CA SER A 194 -7.91 19.29 -10.25
C SER A 194 -7.20 18.05 -10.72
N CYS A 195 -5.89 18.03 -10.55
CA CYS A 195 -5.14 16.80 -10.75
C CYS A 195 -5.49 15.85 -9.61
N GLU A 196 -6.37 14.90 -9.89
CA GLU A 196 -6.62 13.77 -9.02
C GLU A 196 -5.44 12.81 -9.13
N PHE A 197 -4.36 13.11 -8.41
CA PHE A 197 -3.30 12.13 -8.21
C PHE A 197 -3.89 10.91 -7.53
N ILE A 198 -3.53 9.71 -8.00
CA ILE A 198 -3.96 8.48 -7.33
C ILE A 198 -3.47 8.54 -5.87
N GLU A 199 -4.40 8.35 -4.93
CA GLU A 199 -4.05 8.32 -3.52
C GLU A 199 -2.95 7.29 -3.28
N ILE A 200 -1.93 7.69 -2.54
CA ILE A 200 -0.79 6.82 -2.22
C ILE A 200 -1.27 5.56 -1.48
N ASP A 201 -2.32 5.65 -0.67
CA ASP A 201 -2.88 4.49 0.04
C ASP A 201 -3.58 3.50 -0.93
N VAL A 202 -4.20 4.00 -2.01
CA VAL A 202 -4.72 3.15 -3.11
C VAL A 202 -3.58 2.47 -3.86
N LEU A 203 -2.46 3.17 -4.07
CA LEU A 203 -1.26 2.60 -4.68
C LEU A 203 -0.63 1.51 -3.81
N MET A 204 -0.58 1.72 -2.50
CA MET A 204 -0.11 0.72 -1.54
C MET A 204 -1.00 -0.52 -1.52
N ASN A 205 -2.33 -0.36 -1.51
CA ASN A 205 -3.25 -1.49 -1.57
C ASN A 205 -3.08 -2.30 -2.87
N LYS A 206 -2.86 -1.62 -3.99
CA LYS A 206 -2.58 -2.27 -5.28
C LYS A 206 -1.21 -2.98 -5.26
N PHE A 207 -0.20 -2.39 -4.63
CA PHE A 207 1.11 -3.02 -4.47
C PHE A 207 1.03 -4.29 -3.61
N GLU A 208 0.35 -4.24 -2.47
CA GLU A 208 0.16 -5.40 -1.58
C GLU A 208 -0.58 -6.54 -2.28
N THR A 209 -1.60 -6.22 -3.07
CA THR A 209 -2.31 -7.23 -3.88
C THR A 209 -1.40 -7.85 -4.94
N MET A 210 -0.62 -7.05 -5.67
CA MET A 210 0.36 -7.56 -6.64
C MET A 210 1.48 -8.39 -5.99
N LYS A 211 1.93 -8.01 -4.78
CA LYS A 211 2.94 -8.76 -4.00
C LYS A 211 2.37 -10.10 -3.52
N LYS A 212 1.12 -10.12 -3.06
CA LYS A 212 0.39 -11.35 -2.71
C LYS A 212 0.24 -12.26 -3.93
N GLU A 213 -0.19 -11.73 -5.07
CA GLU A 213 -0.29 -12.49 -6.33
C GLU A 213 1.07 -13.06 -6.76
N LYS A 214 2.14 -12.26 -6.73
CA LYS A 214 3.50 -12.71 -7.08
C LYS A 214 4.04 -13.77 -6.11
N ALA A 215 3.65 -13.72 -4.83
CA ALA A 215 4.02 -14.72 -3.84
C ALA A 215 3.31 -16.07 -4.08
N ILE A 216 2.10 -16.06 -4.63
CA ILE A 216 1.35 -17.27 -5.03
C ILE A 216 1.98 -17.90 -6.29
N GLY A 217 2.61 -17.10 -7.15
CA GLY A 217 3.36 -17.55 -8.31
C GLY A 217 2.89 -16.91 -9.61
N GLY A 218 3.42 -17.39 -10.74
CA GLY A 218 3.08 -16.86 -12.06
C GLY A 218 3.98 -17.41 -13.16
N CYS A 219 3.82 -16.89 -14.37
CA CYS A 219 4.64 -17.22 -15.53
C CYS A 219 5.75 -16.19 -15.73
N ASP A 220 6.96 -16.65 -16.04
CA ASP A 220 8.07 -15.78 -16.43
C ASP A 220 8.03 -15.40 -17.92
N GLU A 221 8.95 -14.51 -18.33
CA GLU A 221 9.08 -14.05 -19.72
C GLU A 221 9.43 -15.17 -20.72
N THR A 222 9.88 -16.33 -20.23
CA THR A 222 10.17 -17.51 -21.04
C THR A 222 8.98 -18.46 -21.18
N GLY A 223 7.85 -18.14 -20.54
CA GLY A 223 6.64 -18.95 -20.52
C GLY A 223 6.67 -20.09 -19.49
N ALA A 224 7.67 -20.13 -18.60
CA ALA A 224 7.70 -21.10 -17.52
C ALA A 224 6.82 -20.62 -16.36
N CYS A 225 5.75 -21.37 -16.08
CA CYS A 225 4.79 -21.06 -15.03
C CYS A 225 5.05 -21.89 -13.77
N LYS A 226 5.05 -21.24 -12.61
CA LYS A 226 5.18 -21.92 -11.31
C LYS A 226 4.22 -21.29 -10.30
N CYS A 227 3.37 -22.12 -9.72
CA CYS A 227 2.48 -21.78 -8.62
C CYS A 227 2.91 -22.48 -7.34
N ILE A 228 2.53 -21.93 -6.18
CA ILE A 228 2.65 -22.62 -4.89
C ILE A 228 1.67 -23.79 -4.80
N GLU A 229 1.87 -24.68 -3.82
CA GLU A 229 0.95 -25.79 -3.54
C GLU A 229 -0.46 -25.28 -3.22
N GLY A 230 -1.50 -25.98 -3.68
CA GLY A 230 -2.89 -25.55 -3.60
C GLY A 230 -3.34 -24.58 -4.71
N TYR A 231 -2.44 -24.20 -5.63
CA TYR A 231 -2.77 -23.31 -6.75
C TYR A 231 -2.38 -23.92 -8.11
N THR A 232 -3.14 -23.60 -9.14
CA THR A 232 -2.90 -24.02 -10.53
C THR A 232 -2.90 -22.83 -11.48
N ILE A 233 -2.27 -22.97 -12.65
CA ILE A 233 -2.24 -21.90 -13.65
C ILE A 233 -3.58 -21.83 -14.39
N ASN A 234 -4.17 -20.63 -14.43
CA ASN A 234 -5.26 -20.35 -15.34
C ASN A 234 -4.69 -19.97 -16.71
N ASN A 235 -4.97 -20.78 -17.73
CA ASN A 235 -4.44 -20.60 -19.09
C ASN A 235 -4.92 -19.32 -19.79
N GLU A 236 -6.04 -18.72 -19.36
CA GLU A 236 -6.55 -17.47 -19.95
C GLU A 236 -5.89 -16.25 -19.34
N THR A 237 -5.69 -16.24 -18.02
CA THR A 237 -5.15 -15.08 -17.29
C THR A 237 -3.65 -15.17 -17.04
N MET A 238 -3.04 -16.35 -17.26
CA MET A 238 -1.66 -16.67 -16.91
C MET A 238 -1.32 -16.37 -15.43
N LYS A 239 -2.35 -16.43 -14.56
CA LYS A 239 -2.22 -16.24 -13.11
C LYS A 239 -2.49 -17.55 -12.38
N CYS A 240 -1.82 -17.72 -11.24
CA CYS A 240 -2.12 -18.80 -10.32
C CYS A 240 -3.47 -18.56 -9.66
N VAL A 241 -4.37 -19.54 -9.78
CA VAL A 241 -5.69 -19.56 -9.16
C VAL A 241 -5.78 -20.71 -8.18
N ASP A 242 -6.53 -20.49 -7.11
CA ASP A 242 -6.78 -21.48 -6.07
C ASP A 242 -7.42 -22.74 -6.67
N VAL A 243 -6.96 -23.90 -6.25
CA VAL A 243 -7.57 -25.18 -6.62
C VAL A 243 -8.67 -25.47 -5.62
N ASP A 244 -9.92 -25.50 -6.08
CA ASP A 244 -11.01 -25.93 -5.21
C ASP A 244 -11.02 -27.47 -5.11
N GLU A 245 -10.39 -28.00 -4.06
CA GLU A 245 -10.35 -29.45 -3.86
C GLU A 245 -11.73 -30.03 -3.56
N CYS A 246 -12.66 -29.22 -3.00
CA CYS A 246 -14.03 -29.65 -2.69
C CYS A 246 -14.86 -29.85 -3.96
N ASP A 247 -14.73 -28.97 -4.94
CA ASP A 247 -15.42 -29.06 -6.23
C ASP A 247 -14.82 -30.14 -7.13
N THR A 248 -13.50 -30.29 -7.10
CA THR A 248 -12.79 -31.32 -7.90
C THR A 248 -12.90 -32.72 -7.30
N GLY A 249 -13.31 -32.83 -6.03
CA GLY A 249 -13.44 -34.10 -5.31
C GLY A 249 -12.09 -34.74 -4.95
N THR A 250 -10.99 -33.97 -4.99
CA THR A 250 -9.65 -34.45 -4.62
C THR A 250 -9.37 -34.33 -3.11
N TYR A 251 -10.32 -33.77 -2.35
CA TYR A 251 -10.23 -33.62 -0.90
C TYR A 251 -10.28 -34.97 -0.17
N GLU A 252 -9.56 -35.08 0.96
CA GLU A 252 -9.51 -36.30 1.78
C GLU A 252 -10.47 -36.29 2.98
N CYS A 253 -11.37 -35.29 3.07
CA CYS A 253 -12.34 -35.18 4.15
C CYS A 253 -13.29 -36.37 4.24
N SER A 254 -13.39 -36.96 5.43
CA SER A 254 -14.33 -38.04 5.73
C SER A 254 -15.81 -37.64 5.68
N GLN A 255 -16.12 -36.35 5.89
CA GLN A 255 -17.51 -35.86 5.91
C GLN A 255 -17.67 -34.58 5.09
N LYS A 256 -17.36 -33.40 5.66
CA LYS A 256 -17.62 -32.11 5.02
C LYS A 256 -16.30 -31.46 4.62
N CYS A 257 -16.26 -30.89 3.42
CA CYS A 257 -15.16 -30.11 2.88
C CYS A 257 -15.58 -28.63 2.77
N THR A 258 -14.65 -27.73 3.05
CA THR A 258 -14.82 -26.29 2.80
C THR A 258 -13.52 -25.77 2.19
N ASN A 259 -13.62 -25.26 0.97
CA ASN A 259 -12.48 -24.72 0.25
C ASN A 259 -11.96 -23.44 0.93
N THR A 260 -10.65 -23.22 0.90
CA THR A 260 -9.97 -22.06 1.48
C THR A 260 -8.83 -21.62 0.57
N GLU A 261 -8.39 -20.36 0.65
CA GLU A 261 -7.24 -19.93 -0.17
C GLU A 261 -5.98 -20.78 0.15
N GLY A 262 -5.51 -21.54 -0.85
CA GLY A 262 -4.34 -22.42 -0.78
C GLY A 262 -4.60 -23.84 -0.28
N GLY A 263 -5.86 -24.28 -0.16
CA GLY A 263 -6.21 -25.65 0.18
C GLY A 263 -7.60 -25.75 0.82
N TYR A 264 -7.87 -26.80 1.61
CA TYR A 264 -9.20 -27.00 2.16
C TYR A 264 -9.20 -27.29 3.67
N LYS A 265 -10.37 -27.10 4.29
CA LYS A 265 -10.64 -27.50 5.67
C LYS A 265 -11.75 -28.53 5.70
N CYS A 266 -11.55 -29.58 6.48
CA CYS A 266 -12.63 -30.52 6.76
C CYS A 266 -13.34 -30.18 8.06
N SER A 267 -14.62 -30.52 8.10
CA SER A 267 -15.43 -30.49 9.31
C SER A 267 -16.28 -31.74 9.44
N CYS A 268 -16.70 -32.01 10.66
CA CYS A 268 -17.56 -33.15 11.01
C CYS A 268 -18.96 -32.66 11.39
N ASP A 269 -19.93 -33.56 11.40
CA ASP A 269 -21.20 -33.36 12.10
C ASP A 269 -20.93 -33.29 13.60
N ASP A 270 -21.03 -32.08 14.14
CA ASP A 270 -20.71 -31.73 15.53
C ASP A 270 -21.66 -32.37 16.54
N GLN A 271 -22.81 -32.91 16.10
CA GLN A 271 -23.73 -33.61 16.99
C GLN A 271 -23.20 -34.97 17.46
N TYR A 272 -22.38 -35.65 16.64
CA TYR A 272 -21.94 -37.02 16.91
C TYR A 272 -20.44 -37.23 16.75
N TYR A 273 -19.76 -36.35 16.02
CA TYR A 273 -18.36 -36.53 15.61
C TYR A 273 -17.50 -35.30 15.90
N SER A 274 -16.21 -35.54 16.06
CA SER A 274 -15.15 -34.55 16.20
C SER A 274 -13.96 -34.93 15.31
N LEU A 275 -13.09 -33.96 15.00
CA LEU A 275 -11.89 -34.25 14.22
C LEU A 275 -10.92 -35.12 15.02
N ALA A 276 -10.39 -36.18 14.39
CA ALA A 276 -9.53 -37.19 15.01
C ALA A 276 -8.22 -36.62 15.57
N SER A 277 -7.71 -35.56 14.96
CA SER A 277 -6.48 -34.89 15.35
C SER A 277 -6.53 -33.43 14.89
N PRO A 278 -5.96 -32.49 15.64
CA PRO A 278 -5.70 -31.13 15.15
C PRO A 278 -4.73 -31.05 13.97
N GLN A 279 -3.96 -32.12 13.72
CA GLN A 279 -2.93 -32.19 12.68
C GLN A 279 -3.37 -33.00 11.45
N SER A 280 -4.11 -34.10 11.62
CA SER A 280 -4.73 -34.84 10.51
C SER A 280 -6.19 -34.44 10.36
N ASN A 281 -6.40 -33.25 9.78
CA ASN A 281 -7.68 -32.59 9.58
C ASN A 281 -8.66 -33.33 8.65
N HIS A 282 -8.50 -34.63 8.38
CA HIS A 282 -9.29 -35.35 7.37
C HIS A 282 -10.31 -36.34 7.97
N SER A 283 -10.06 -36.88 9.17
CA SER A 283 -10.88 -37.96 9.75
C SER A 283 -11.79 -37.50 10.89
N CYS A 284 -13.06 -37.95 10.86
CA CYS A 284 -14.04 -37.73 11.91
C CYS A 284 -14.13 -38.96 12.83
N ILE A 285 -13.97 -38.75 14.14
CA ILE A 285 -14.15 -39.75 15.19
C ILE A 285 -15.40 -39.44 16.00
N ARG A 286 -15.99 -40.45 16.62
CA ARG A 286 -17.21 -40.25 17.42
C ARG A 286 -16.87 -39.50 18.70
N SER A 287 -17.61 -38.43 19.02
CA SER A 287 -17.33 -37.55 20.16
C SER A 287 -17.53 -38.20 21.53
N ASN A 288 -18.22 -39.35 21.60
CA ASN A 288 -18.46 -40.09 22.84
C ASN A 288 -17.86 -41.50 22.72
N ASP A 289 -16.65 -41.68 23.23
CA ASP A 289 -15.80 -42.87 22.99
C ASP A 289 -15.97 -43.99 24.04
N SER A 290 -16.94 -43.88 24.95
CA SER A 290 -17.03 -44.77 26.12
C SER A 290 -17.56 -46.19 25.82
N ALA A 291 -18.05 -46.48 24.62
CA ALA A 291 -18.57 -47.79 24.24
C ALA A 291 -18.19 -48.17 22.81
N PRO A 292 -17.73 -49.38 22.51
CA PRO A 292 -17.39 -49.77 21.13
C PRO A 292 -18.62 -49.66 20.20
N VAL A 293 -18.37 -49.51 18.90
CA VAL A 293 -19.46 -49.65 17.92
C VAL A 293 -19.80 -51.13 17.85
N TRP A 294 -21.07 -51.47 18.06
CA TRP A 294 -21.53 -52.86 18.03
C TRP A 294 -22.08 -53.21 16.66
N LEU A 295 -21.46 -54.21 16.03
CA LEU A 295 -22.05 -54.94 14.91
C LEU A 295 -22.98 -56.00 15.48
N ILE A 296 -24.29 -55.81 15.25
CA ILE A 296 -25.33 -56.75 15.69
C ILE A 296 -25.76 -57.58 14.49
N PHE A 297 -25.64 -58.90 14.57
CA PHE A 297 -26.05 -59.79 13.50
C PHE A 297 -26.80 -61.03 14.00
N ALA A 298 -27.75 -61.48 13.19
CA ALA A 298 -28.42 -62.76 13.40
C ALA A 298 -27.60 -63.89 12.77
N HIS A 299 -27.45 -64.99 13.50
CA HIS A 299 -26.79 -66.19 13.02
C HIS A 299 -27.59 -67.42 13.46
N GLY A 300 -28.32 -68.01 12.51
CA GLY A 300 -29.17 -69.19 12.74
C GLY A 300 -30.31 -68.90 13.71
N GLN A 301 -30.16 -69.37 14.95
CA GLN A 301 -31.16 -69.26 16.03
C GLN A 301 -30.72 -68.31 17.15
N SER A 302 -29.79 -67.40 16.83
CA SER A 302 -29.15 -66.52 17.81
C SER A 302 -28.83 -65.13 17.25
N ILE A 303 -28.73 -64.15 18.14
CA ILE A 303 -28.31 -62.78 17.83
C ILE A 303 -27.03 -62.49 18.61
N TRP A 304 -26.04 -61.94 17.91
CA TRP A 304 -24.70 -61.66 18.43
C TRP A 304 -24.36 -60.19 18.30
N ASN A 305 -23.65 -59.67 19.30
CA ASN A 305 -22.99 -58.37 19.25
C ASN A 305 -21.48 -58.61 19.16
N VAL A 306 -20.82 -57.96 18.21
CA VAL A 306 -19.37 -57.94 18.07
C VAL A 306 -18.90 -56.50 18.03
N SER A 307 -17.89 -56.14 18.83
CA SER A 307 -17.29 -54.81 18.74
C SER A 307 -16.60 -54.63 17.40
N ASP A 308 -16.51 -53.38 16.94
CA ASP A 308 -15.84 -53.01 15.69
C ASP A 308 -14.35 -53.38 15.65
N ASP A 309 -13.70 -53.48 16.80
CA ASP A 309 -12.33 -53.97 16.94
C ASP A 309 -12.21 -55.50 17.10
N GLY A 310 -13.35 -56.22 17.11
CA GLY A 310 -13.43 -57.67 17.24
C GLY A 310 -13.02 -58.22 18.62
N LYS A 311 -12.70 -57.37 19.60
CA LYS A 311 -12.23 -57.81 20.92
C LYS A 311 -13.35 -58.29 21.84
N PHE A 312 -14.57 -57.79 21.64
CA PHE A 312 -15.73 -58.14 22.45
C PHE A 312 -16.77 -58.83 21.58
N VAL A 313 -17.13 -60.05 21.97
CA VAL A 313 -18.16 -60.86 21.30
C VAL A 313 -19.14 -61.34 22.36
N GLU A 314 -20.42 -61.03 22.18
CA GLU A 314 -21.46 -61.33 23.17
C GLU A 314 -22.71 -61.91 22.49
N LEU A 315 -23.21 -63.03 23.00
CA LEU A 315 -24.50 -63.59 22.62
C LEU A 315 -25.62 -62.81 23.31
N LYS A 316 -26.48 -62.13 22.54
CA LYS A 316 -27.60 -61.33 23.08
C LYS A 316 -28.89 -62.10 23.22
N LEU A 317 -29.18 -62.99 22.28
CA LEU A 317 -30.40 -63.78 22.28
C LEU A 317 -30.16 -65.15 21.66
N ALA A 318 -30.78 -66.19 22.22
CA ALA A 318 -30.70 -67.55 21.74
C ALA A 318 -32.07 -68.24 21.81
N GLY A 319 -32.21 -69.34 21.07
CA GLY A 319 -33.47 -70.11 21.04
C GLY A 319 -34.55 -69.48 20.15
N LEU A 320 -34.15 -68.68 19.17
CA LEU A 320 -35.06 -68.12 18.16
C LEU A 320 -35.37 -69.15 17.07
N GLU A 321 -36.54 -69.03 16.44
CA GLU A 321 -36.75 -69.63 15.13
C GLU A 321 -35.90 -68.87 14.10
N LYS A 322 -35.41 -69.56 13.05
CA LYS A 322 -34.42 -69.07 12.08
C LYS A 322 -34.58 -67.56 11.83
N THR A 323 -33.64 -66.77 12.34
CA THR A 323 -33.73 -65.30 12.33
C THR A 323 -33.03 -64.76 11.10
N ALA A 324 -33.77 -64.04 10.25
CA ALA A 324 -33.27 -63.52 8.98
C ALA A 324 -33.13 -61.98 8.96
N MET A 325 -33.84 -61.28 9.85
CA MET A 325 -33.87 -59.82 9.91
C MET A 325 -33.95 -59.39 11.38
N LEU A 326 -33.35 -58.24 11.70
CA LEU A 326 -33.38 -57.64 13.03
C LEU A 326 -33.39 -56.12 12.89
N ASP A 327 -34.02 -55.43 13.85
CA ASP A 327 -33.95 -53.98 14.01
C ASP A 327 -33.75 -53.62 15.49
N VAL A 328 -33.08 -52.50 15.74
CA VAL A 328 -32.59 -52.15 17.08
C VAL A 328 -33.04 -50.73 17.42
N ASN A 329 -33.81 -50.60 18.50
CA ASN A 329 -34.11 -49.29 19.06
C ASN A 329 -33.04 -48.88 20.08
N VAL A 330 -32.03 -48.14 19.61
CA VAL A 330 -30.86 -47.73 20.42
C VAL A 330 -31.23 -46.85 21.62
N LYS A 331 -32.27 -46.00 21.51
CA LYS A 331 -32.69 -45.09 22.60
C LYS A 331 -33.38 -45.84 23.75
N VAL A 332 -34.10 -46.91 23.42
CA VAL A 332 -34.86 -47.71 24.40
C VAL A 332 -34.06 -48.94 24.86
N ARG A 333 -32.93 -49.25 24.19
CA ARG A 333 -32.07 -50.43 24.42
C ARG A 333 -32.82 -51.76 24.26
N ASP A 334 -33.81 -51.79 23.36
CA ASP A 334 -34.62 -52.97 23.07
C ASP A 334 -34.41 -53.45 21.62
N LEU A 335 -34.38 -54.77 21.45
CA LEU A 335 -34.42 -55.42 20.13
C LEU A 335 -35.88 -55.49 19.66
N LEU A 336 -36.18 -54.83 18.55
CA LEU A 336 -37.50 -54.95 17.91
C LEU A 336 -37.50 -56.29 17.16
N ARG A 337 -38.40 -57.19 17.58
CA ARG A 337 -38.49 -58.57 17.10
C ARG A 337 -39.20 -58.68 15.75
#